data_AF-A0A2W4SIN9-F1
#
_entry.id   AF-A0A2W4SIN9-F1
#
_cell.length_a   1.000
_cell.length_b   1.000
_cell.length_c   1.000
_cell.angle_alpha   90.00
_cell.angle_beta   90.00
_cell.angle_gamma   90.00
#
_symmetry.space_group_name_H-M   'P 1'
#
loop_
_entity.id
_entity.type
_entity.pdbx_description
1 polymer ?
#
loop_
_entity_poly.entity_id
_entity_poly.type
_entity_poly.pdbx_seq_one_letter_code
_entity_poly.pdbx_strand_id
1 'polypeptide(L)'
;MLTTIKGNFPRSRFLSIVLLVLSLFFAAPAPATVKGILPDFYAEPGLNPFRDTVSANVTEHIDPFTGALTLTYTDLVIPGNGGFDIKIQRTYNSNNIYLSRKTATNIAPNLTQLLPRTATGLGWTLHMGRVLKTGGSIAPSICDTNATDPNDDTLNNPILELPDGRQQILFVNSTSFSALFITKEQWVAYCLSGSNGLLVISPEGVKYTMNYLRSGGFTYGTPDLVDYAWYPTRIEDRNGNYITITYS
;
A
#
# COMPACT_ATOMS: atom_id res chain seq x y z
N MET A 1 64.02 38.53 -26.64
CA MET A 1 64.21 37.06 -26.47
C MET A 1 62.94 36.53 -25.81
N LEU A 2 61.97 36.04 -26.59
CA LEU A 2 60.65 35.62 -26.10
C LEU A 2 60.67 34.12 -25.83
N THR A 3 60.61 33.73 -24.56
CA THR A 3 60.58 32.33 -24.14
C THR A 3 59.16 31.81 -24.25
N THR A 4 58.90 30.92 -25.21
CA THR A 4 57.61 30.25 -25.36
C THR A 4 57.57 29.03 -24.44
N ILE A 5 56.72 29.06 -23.41
CA ILE A 5 56.49 27.89 -22.53
C ILE A 5 55.53 26.94 -23.27
N LYS A 6 56.09 25.88 -23.88
CA LYS A 6 55.31 24.73 -24.36
C LYS A 6 55.03 23.79 -23.19
N GLY A 7 53.87 23.93 -22.56
CA GLY A 7 53.36 22.96 -21.59
C GLY A 7 52.94 21.68 -22.30
N ASN A 8 53.76 20.63 -22.21
CA ASN A 8 53.38 19.28 -22.63
C ASN A 8 52.34 18.72 -21.66
N PHE A 9 51.05 18.95 -21.95
CA PHE A 9 50.00 18.20 -21.29
C PHE A 9 50.05 16.74 -21.79
N PRO A 10 50.21 15.74 -20.91
CA PRO A 10 50.27 14.35 -21.32
C PRO A 10 48.93 13.96 -21.95
N ARG A 11 48.96 13.50 -23.21
CA ARG A 11 47.79 13.09 -24.01
C ARG A 11 46.83 12.14 -23.27
N SER A 12 47.32 11.36 -22.31
CA SER A 12 46.49 10.47 -21.50
C SER A 12 45.53 11.21 -20.56
N ARG A 13 45.93 12.35 -20.00
CA ARG A 13 45.07 13.12 -19.07
C ARG A 13 43.94 13.85 -19.81
N PHE A 14 44.19 14.29 -21.05
CA PHE A 14 43.16 14.94 -21.87
C PHE A 14 42.09 13.92 -22.31
N LEU A 15 42.51 12.71 -22.69
CA LEU A 15 41.59 11.63 -23.06
C LEU A 15 40.72 11.17 -21.88
N SER A 16 41.29 11.09 -20.67
CA SER A 16 40.54 10.75 -19.46
C SER A 16 39.49 11.81 -19.09
N ILE A 17 39.80 13.10 -19.26
CA ILE A 17 38.85 14.19 -18.99
C ILE A 17 37.71 14.17 -20.01
N VAL A 18 38.02 13.95 -21.30
CA VAL A 18 37.00 13.85 -22.35
C VAL A 18 36.07 12.66 -22.11
N LEU A 19 36.59 11.49 -21.73
CA LEU A 19 35.77 10.32 -21.40
C LEU A 19 34.88 10.54 -20.16
N LEU A 20 35.39 11.23 -19.13
CA LEU A 20 34.61 11.57 -17.94
C LEU A 20 33.47 12.54 -18.27
N VAL A 21 33.73 13.58 -19.06
CA VAL A 21 32.71 14.56 -19.48
C VAL A 21 31.68 13.91 -20.40
N LEU A 22 32.09 13.01 -21.30
CA LEU A 22 31.16 12.26 -22.14
C LEU A 22 30.25 11.34 -21.30
N SER A 23 30.77 10.71 -20.24
CA SER A 23 29.98 9.87 -19.34
C SER A 23 28.91 10.66 -18.56
N LEU A 24 29.17 11.93 -18.25
CA LEU A 24 28.22 12.83 -17.58
C LEU A 24 27.12 13.33 -18.54
N PHE A 25 27.40 13.45 -19.84
CA PHE A 25 26.41 13.85 -20.85
C PHE A 25 25.49 12.72 -21.32
N PHE A 26 25.90 11.45 -21.15
CA PHE A 26 25.10 10.26 -21.50
C PHE A 26 24.40 9.60 -20.30
N ALA A 27 24.55 10.15 -19.09
CA ALA A 27 23.78 9.73 -17.92
C ALA A 27 22.32 10.21 -18.06
N ALA A 28 21.53 9.53 -18.89
CA ALA A 28 20.09 9.74 -18.92
C ALA A 28 19.52 9.37 -17.54
N PRO A 29 18.71 10.23 -16.90
CA PRO A 29 18.03 9.84 -15.68
C PRO A 29 17.12 8.66 -16.00
N ALA A 30 17.36 7.51 -15.35
CA ALA A 30 16.42 6.41 -15.40
C ALA A 30 15.10 6.91 -14.80
N PRO A 31 13.96 6.80 -15.51
CA PRO A 31 12.68 7.14 -14.91
C PRO A 31 12.43 6.23 -13.70
N ALA A 32 12.34 6.84 -12.51
CA ALA A 32 11.91 6.13 -11.32
C ALA A 32 10.45 5.73 -11.50
N THR A 33 10.22 4.47 -11.81
CA THR A 33 8.86 3.91 -11.93
C THR A 33 8.36 3.61 -10.54
N VAL A 34 7.26 4.24 -10.13
CA VAL A 34 6.55 3.87 -8.91
C VAL A 34 5.94 2.49 -9.14
N LYS A 35 6.34 1.52 -8.31
CA LYS A 35 5.83 0.16 -8.31
C LYS A 35 5.06 -0.05 -7.02
N GLY A 36 3.73 -0.10 -7.08
CA GLY A 36 2.95 -0.60 -5.95
C GLY A 36 1.88 0.35 -5.43
N ILE A 37 0.99 -0.24 -4.63
CA ILE A 37 -0.16 0.43 -4.04
C ILE A 37 0.22 1.26 -2.80
N LEU A 38 1.49 1.26 -2.38
CA LEU A 38 1.95 2.05 -1.23
C LEU A 38 1.65 3.54 -1.44
N PRO A 39 0.88 4.17 -0.54
CA PRO A 39 0.64 5.60 -0.57
C PRO A 39 1.96 6.38 -0.48
N ASP A 40 1.98 7.56 -1.08
CA ASP A 40 3.04 8.52 -0.78
C ASP A 40 3.00 8.86 0.72
N PHE A 41 4.14 9.16 1.31
CA PHE A 41 4.27 9.51 2.72
C PHE A 41 3.36 10.68 3.11
N TYR A 42 3.09 11.60 2.18
CA TYR A 42 2.21 12.76 2.39
C TYR A 42 0.73 12.51 2.03
N ALA A 43 0.41 11.31 1.54
CA ALA A 43 -0.92 10.96 1.04
C ALA A 43 -1.44 9.62 1.62
N GLU A 44 -0.88 9.16 2.74
CA GLU A 44 -1.32 7.95 3.42
C GLU A 44 -2.81 8.09 3.82
N PRO A 45 -3.70 7.19 3.36
CA PRO A 45 -5.09 7.16 3.79
C PRO A 45 -5.20 6.53 5.18
N GLY A 46 -6.25 6.92 5.91
CA GLY A 46 -6.57 6.36 7.21
C GLY A 46 -5.97 7.10 8.40
N LEU A 47 -6.11 6.49 9.58
CA LEU A 47 -5.43 6.95 10.79
C LEU A 47 -4.05 6.29 10.88
N ASN A 48 -3.01 7.09 11.03
CA ASN A 48 -1.66 6.60 11.31
C ASN A 48 -1.42 6.70 12.82
N PRO A 49 -1.22 5.58 13.55
CA PRO A 49 -1.01 5.59 15.01
C PRO A 49 0.33 6.22 15.42
N PHE A 50 1.21 6.49 14.46
CA PHE A 50 2.53 7.10 14.66
C PHE A 50 2.55 8.59 14.27
N ARG A 51 1.38 9.20 14.09
CA ARG A 51 1.21 10.64 13.84
C ARG A 51 0.22 11.23 14.84
N ASP A 52 0.42 12.51 15.14
CA ASP A 52 -0.56 13.27 15.91
C ASP A 52 -1.84 13.45 15.09
N THR A 53 -2.98 13.48 15.78
CA THR A 53 -4.27 13.80 15.17
C THR A 53 -4.94 14.89 15.99
N VAL A 54 -5.56 15.85 15.30
CA VAL A 54 -6.43 16.85 15.90
C VAL A 54 -7.86 16.52 15.53
N SER A 55 -8.78 16.73 16.47
CA SER A 55 -10.17 16.35 16.32
C SER A 55 -11.06 17.44 16.90
N ALA A 56 -12.04 17.91 16.13
CA ALA A 56 -13.10 18.77 16.66
C ALA A 56 -14.31 17.97 17.17
N ASN A 57 -14.41 16.69 16.78
CA ASN A 57 -15.47 15.77 17.19
C ASN A 57 -14.95 14.32 17.21
N VAL A 58 -15.46 13.47 18.10
CA VAL A 58 -14.96 12.09 18.36
C VAL A 58 -14.84 11.22 17.10
N THR A 59 -15.67 11.46 16.08
CA THR A 59 -15.67 10.72 14.81
C THR A 59 -14.77 11.31 13.73
N GLU A 60 -14.13 12.45 13.99
CA GLU A 60 -13.31 13.21 13.05
C GLU A 60 -11.85 13.20 13.49
N HIS A 61 -10.97 12.95 12.53
CA HIS A 61 -9.52 13.01 12.73
C HIS A 61 -8.89 13.78 11.58
N ILE A 62 -8.09 14.77 11.94
CA ILE A 62 -7.31 15.60 11.02
C ILE A 62 -5.84 15.34 11.30
N ASP A 63 -5.10 14.88 10.28
CA ASP A 63 -3.65 14.83 10.33
C ASP A 63 -3.11 16.27 10.13
N PRO A 64 -2.51 16.91 11.15
CA PRO A 64 -2.03 18.29 11.04
C PRO A 64 -0.81 18.42 10.13
N PHE A 65 -0.12 17.32 9.80
CA PHE A 65 1.02 17.32 8.88
C PHE A 65 0.58 17.29 7.42
N THR A 66 -0.43 16.49 7.08
CA THR A 66 -0.91 16.33 5.69
C THR A 66 -2.18 17.11 5.37
N GLY A 67 -2.92 17.54 6.39
CA GLY A 67 -4.27 18.11 6.25
C GLY A 67 -5.33 17.06 5.90
N ALA A 68 -5.01 15.76 5.98
CA ALA A 68 -5.94 14.70 5.63
C ALA A 68 -7.07 14.59 6.66
N LEU A 69 -8.31 14.55 6.17
CA LEU A 69 -9.52 14.36 6.96
C LEU A 69 -9.97 12.90 6.89
N THR A 70 -10.13 12.27 8.05
CA THR A 70 -10.74 10.95 8.20
C THR A 70 -11.97 11.03 9.08
N LEU A 71 -13.09 10.47 8.61
CA LEU A 71 -14.34 10.36 9.37
C LEU A 71 -14.73 8.89 9.51
N THR A 72 -15.03 8.43 10.72
CA THR A 72 -15.44 7.04 10.95
C THR A 72 -16.78 6.99 11.66
N TYR A 73 -17.76 6.34 11.02
CA TYR A 73 -19.11 6.18 11.55
C TYR A 73 -19.46 4.71 11.68
N THR A 74 -20.03 4.34 12.83
CA THR A 74 -20.60 3.01 13.04
C THR A 74 -22.09 3.09 12.74
N ASP A 75 -22.52 2.46 11.65
CA ASP A 75 -23.91 2.46 11.22
C ASP A 75 -24.74 1.44 12.00
N LEU A 76 -24.15 0.29 12.33
CA LEU A 76 -24.82 -0.81 13.00
C LEU A 76 -23.83 -1.57 13.89
N VAL A 77 -24.28 -1.93 15.08
CA VAL A 77 -23.61 -2.89 15.96
C VAL A 77 -24.56 -4.06 16.16
N ILE A 78 -24.12 -5.26 15.79
CA ILE A 78 -24.84 -6.51 16.05
C ILE A 78 -24.12 -7.19 17.21
N PRO A 79 -24.73 -7.27 18.40
CA PRO A 79 -24.11 -7.93 19.54
C PRO A 79 -23.88 -9.42 19.24
N GLY A 80 -22.67 -9.88 19.54
CA GLY A 80 -22.30 -11.29 19.39
C GLY A 80 -22.12 -11.98 20.73
N ASN A 81 -22.03 -13.30 20.68
CA ASN A 81 -21.74 -14.09 21.87
C ASN A 81 -20.33 -13.76 22.39
N GLY A 82 -20.18 -13.66 23.71
CA GLY A 82 -18.87 -13.42 24.34
C GLY A 82 -18.19 -12.08 24.01
N GLY A 83 -18.94 -11.10 23.48
CA GLY A 83 -18.40 -9.80 23.05
C GLY A 83 -17.85 -9.78 21.62
N PHE A 84 -18.11 -10.82 20.82
CA PHE A 84 -17.79 -10.86 19.40
C PHE A 84 -18.79 -10.03 18.57
N ASP A 85 -18.82 -8.73 18.83
CA ASP A 85 -19.76 -7.82 18.20
C ASP A 85 -19.37 -7.51 16.75
N ILE A 86 -20.34 -7.54 15.84
CA ILE A 86 -20.15 -7.15 14.46
C ILE A 86 -20.44 -5.66 14.35
N LYS A 87 -19.42 -4.88 13.96
CA LYS A 87 -19.54 -3.44 13.73
C LYS A 87 -19.51 -3.16 12.24
N ILE A 88 -20.61 -2.62 11.71
CA ILE A 88 -20.67 -2.10 10.35
C ILE A 88 -20.24 -0.65 10.40
N GLN A 89 -19.10 -0.36 9.78
CA GLN A 89 -18.51 0.95 9.78
C GLN A 89 -18.30 1.47 8.37
N ARG A 90 -18.53 2.77 8.21
CA ARG A 90 -18.14 3.53 7.04
C ARG A 90 -17.04 4.48 7.42
N THR A 91 -15.98 4.49 6.60
CA THR A 91 -14.89 5.43 6.77
C THR A 91 -14.77 6.31 5.54
N TYR A 92 -14.70 7.61 5.77
CA TYR A 92 -14.33 8.58 4.76
C TYR A 92 -12.86 8.93 4.92
N ASN A 93 -12.13 9.07 3.81
CA ASN A 93 -10.80 9.65 3.83
C ASN A 93 -10.62 10.60 2.64
N SER A 94 -10.14 11.82 2.91
CA SER A 94 -9.99 12.86 1.89
C SER A 94 -8.92 12.56 0.84
N ASN A 95 -7.88 11.80 1.19
CA ASN A 95 -6.85 11.35 0.26
C ASN A 95 -7.37 10.25 -0.69
N ASN A 96 -8.54 9.68 -0.37
CA ASN A 96 -9.22 8.64 -1.14
C ASN A 96 -10.35 9.22 -2.03
N ILE A 97 -10.29 10.51 -2.36
CA ILE A 97 -11.21 11.17 -3.32
C ILE A 97 -10.54 11.34 -4.69
N TYR A 98 -9.27 11.73 -4.67
CA TYR A 98 -8.43 11.85 -5.85
C TYR A 98 -7.47 10.66 -5.91
N LEU A 99 -6.96 10.35 -7.09
CA LEU A 99 -5.88 9.39 -7.24
C LEU A 99 -4.62 9.95 -6.53
N SER A 100 -4.51 9.82 -5.22
CA SER A 100 -3.35 10.31 -4.47
C SER A 100 -2.18 9.31 -4.50
N ARG A 101 -2.38 8.15 -5.15
CA ARG A 101 -1.34 7.14 -5.38
C ARG A 101 -0.60 7.48 -6.68
N LYS A 102 0.69 7.77 -6.52
CA LYS A 102 1.61 8.31 -7.52
C LYS A 102 1.64 7.40 -8.76
N THR A 103 1.23 7.92 -9.91
CA THR A 103 1.47 7.26 -11.20
C THR A 103 2.97 7.22 -11.49
N ALA A 104 3.40 6.27 -12.33
CA ALA A 104 4.79 6.08 -12.74
C ALA A 104 5.50 7.34 -13.31
N THR A 105 4.76 8.43 -13.55
CA THR A 105 5.28 9.68 -14.12
C THR A 105 5.39 10.84 -13.11
N ASN A 106 5.08 10.65 -11.82
CA ASN A 106 4.92 11.74 -10.84
C ASN A 106 3.94 12.85 -11.29
N ILE A 107 3.15 12.59 -12.33
CA ILE A 107 2.10 13.51 -12.76
C ILE A 107 0.97 13.25 -11.78
N ALA A 108 0.70 14.24 -10.93
CA ALA A 108 -0.54 14.28 -10.17
C ALA A 108 -1.66 13.92 -11.16
N PRO A 109 -2.37 12.79 -10.94
CA PRO A 109 -3.37 12.35 -11.88
C PRO A 109 -4.30 13.51 -12.11
N ASN A 110 -4.55 13.77 -13.40
CA ASN A 110 -5.42 14.86 -13.81
C ASN A 110 -6.69 14.78 -12.94
N LEU A 111 -7.07 15.88 -12.28
CA LEU A 111 -8.19 15.96 -11.32
C LEU A 111 -9.54 15.47 -11.91
N THR A 112 -9.53 15.08 -13.17
CA THR A 112 -10.62 14.52 -13.96
C THR A 112 -10.86 13.02 -13.75
N GLN A 113 -9.96 12.27 -13.10
CA GLN A 113 -10.15 10.84 -12.89
C GLN A 113 -10.57 10.54 -11.45
N LEU A 114 -11.89 10.58 -11.23
CA LEU A 114 -12.53 10.15 -9.98
C LEU A 114 -12.14 8.69 -9.68
N LEU A 115 -11.82 8.41 -8.41
CA LEU A 115 -11.75 7.02 -7.92
C LEU A 115 -13.06 6.28 -8.25
N PRO A 116 -13.07 4.94 -8.39
CA PRO A 116 -14.27 4.21 -8.71
C PRO A 116 -15.16 4.42 -7.50
N ARG A 117 -16.37 4.94 -7.72
CA ARG A 117 -17.36 5.06 -6.65
C ARG A 117 -17.39 3.73 -5.92
N THR A 118 -17.10 3.75 -4.63
CA THR A 118 -17.42 2.60 -3.80
C THR A 118 -18.93 2.49 -3.73
N ALA A 119 -19.45 1.36 -3.25
CA ALA A 119 -20.89 1.21 -3.03
C ALA A 119 -21.48 2.32 -2.13
N THR A 120 -20.62 3.01 -1.36
CA THR A 120 -20.99 4.06 -0.41
C THR A 120 -20.75 5.50 -0.89
N GLY A 121 -20.18 5.69 -2.08
CA GLY A 121 -19.92 7.03 -2.65
C GLY A 121 -18.43 7.41 -2.73
N LEU A 122 -18.15 8.67 -3.02
CA LEU A 122 -16.77 9.17 -3.19
C LEU A 122 -16.09 9.36 -1.84
N GLY A 123 -14.83 8.92 -1.71
CA GLY A 123 -14.04 9.01 -0.48
C GLY A 123 -14.47 8.06 0.65
N TRP A 124 -15.68 7.50 0.56
CA TRP A 124 -16.23 6.55 1.53
C TRP A 124 -15.85 5.12 1.20
N THR A 125 -15.56 4.32 2.23
CA THR A 125 -15.35 2.88 2.13
C THR A 125 -16.21 2.16 3.17
N LEU A 126 -16.61 0.93 2.84
CA LEU A 126 -17.25 -0.02 3.75
C LEU A 126 -16.67 -1.39 3.44
N HIS A 127 -15.97 -1.98 4.41
CA HIS A 127 -15.41 -3.33 4.34
C HIS A 127 -15.10 -3.87 5.74
N MET A 128 -14.92 -5.18 5.86
CA MET A 128 -14.61 -5.87 7.13
C MET A 128 -13.10 -6.08 7.31
N GLY A 129 -12.30 -5.16 6.78
CA GLY A 129 -10.86 -5.33 6.58
C GLY A 129 -10.53 -5.87 5.17
N ARG A 130 -9.36 -5.55 4.65
CA ARG A 130 -8.84 -6.09 3.37
C ARG A 130 -7.33 -5.97 3.30
N VAL A 131 -6.69 -6.83 2.50
CA VAL A 131 -5.29 -6.65 2.10
C VAL A 131 -5.24 -6.16 0.67
N LEU A 132 -4.40 -5.17 0.40
CA LEU A 132 -4.19 -4.56 -0.90
C LEU A 132 -2.78 -4.89 -1.42
N LYS A 133 -2.64 -5.29 -2.68
CA LYS A 133 -1.34 -5.46 -3.35
C LYS A 133 -1.48 -5.15 -4.84
N THR A 134 -0.45 -4.53 -5.43
CA THR A 134 -0.36 -4.39 -6.88
C THR A 134 0.37 -5.61 -7.46
N GLY A 135 -0.15 -6.16 -8.55
CA GLY A 135 0.45 -7.32 -9.20
C GLY A 135 0.26 -7.28 -10.71
N GLY A 136 0.82 -8.28 -11.39
CA GLY A 136 0.64 -8.45 -12.83
C GLY A 136 -0.82 -8.70 -13.23
N SER A 137 -1.15 -8.40 -14.48
CA SER A 137 -2.51 -8.51 -15.07
C SER A 137 -3.05 -9.94 -15.22
N ILE A 138 -2.20 -10.97 -15.10
CA ILE A 138 -2.56 -12.37 -15.44
C ILE A 138 -2.89 -13.19 -14.18
N ALA A 139 -2.26 -12.91 -13.04
CA ALA A 139 -2.65 -13.40 -11.71
C ALA A 139 -1.81 -12.68 -10.64
N PRO A 140 -2.41 -12.09 -9.59
CA PRO A 140 -1.63 -11.63 -8.46
C PRO A 140 -1.15 -12.81 -7.64
N SER A 141 0.07 -12.79 -7.14
CA SER A 141 0.47 -13.69 -6.05
C SER A 141 0.69 -12.89 -4.78
N ILE A 142 -0.19 -13.05 -3.80
CA ILE A 142 -0.02 -12.43 -2.48
C ILE A 142 1.02 -13.17 -1.63
N CYS A 143 1.26 -14.44 -1.98
CA CYS A 143 2.09 -15.38 -1.23
C CYS A 143 3.49 -15.59 -1.81
N ASP A 144 3.73 -15.12 -3.03
CA ASP A 144 5.06 -15.11 -3.62
C ASP A 144 5.81 -13.89 -3.10
N THR A 145 6.83 -14.17 -2.30
CA THR A 145 7.81 -13.20 -1.78
C THR A 145 9.22 -13.51 -2.32
N ASN A 146 9.31 -14.19 -3.47
CA ASN A 146 10.60 -14.46 -4.09
C ASN A 146 11.18 -13.18 -4.69
N ALA A 147 12.38 -12.83 -4.24
CA ALA A 147 13.21 -11.72 -4.72
C ALA A 147 13.56 -11.72 -6.23
N THR A 148 13.05 -12.70 -7.00
CA THR A 148 13.20 -12.79 -8.45
C THR A 148 12.04 -12.20 -9.22
N ASP A 149 10.90 -11.91 -8.60
CA ASP A 149 9.88 -11.07 -9.24
C ASP A 149 10.43 -9.63 -9.26
N PRO A 150 10.63 -9.01 -10.44
CA PRO A 150 11.06 -7.61 -10.53
C PRO A 150 10.07 -6.62 -9.91
N ASN A 151 8.91 -7.09 -9.43
CA ASN A 151 7.91 -6.33 -8.70
C ASN A 151 7.91 -6.59 -7.18
N ASP A 152 8.76 -7.47 -6.66
CA ASP A 152 8.85 -7.79 -5.23
C ASP A 152 9.94 -6.95 -4.56
N ASP A 153 9.75 -5.63 -4.63
CA ASP A 153 10.49 -4.62 -3.87
C ASP A 153 9.67 -4.28 -2.62
N THR A 154 10.34 -3.76 -1.59
CA THR A 154 9.71 -3.11 -0.43
C THR A 154 8.65 -2.07 -0.82
N LEU A 155 8.76 -1.48 -2.00
CA LEU A 155 7.77 -0.57 -2.60
C LEU A 155 6.44 -1.24 -3.01
N ASN A 156 6.41 -2.58 -3.11
CA ASN A 156 5.22 -3.37 -3.41
C ASN A 156 4.76 -4.25 -2.24
N ASN A 157 5.19 -3.91 -1.03
CA ASN A 157 4.68 -4.57 0.17
C ASN A 157 3.15 -4.44 0.23
N PRO A 158 2.42 -5.52 0.60
CA PRO A 158 0.98 -5.44 0.76
C PRO A 158 0.59 -4.46 1.87
N ILE A 159 -0.66 -3.98 1.82
CA ILE A 159 -1.21 -3.08 2.83
C ILE A 159 -2.44 -3.73 3.44
N LEU A 160 -2.42 -3.88 4.76
CA LEU A 160 -3.62 -4.20 5.53
C LEU A 160 -4.41 -2.90 5.76
N GLU A 161 -5.66 -2.86 5.31
CA GLU A 161 -6.60 -1.79 5.61
C GLU A 161 -7.71 -2.33 6.51
N LEU A 162 -7.89 -1.70 7.66
CA LEU A 162 -8.89 -2.05 8.68
C LEU A 162 -10.24 -1.36 8.42
N PRO A 163 -11.35 -1.87 8.99
CA PRO A 163 -12.69 -1.27 8.81
C PRO A 163 -12.79 0.20 9.21
N ASP A 164 -11.97 0.63 10.17
CA ASP A 164 -11.89 2.03 10.63
C ASP A 164 -11.08 2.93 9.68
N GLY A 165 -10.57 2.37 8.59
CA GLY A 165 -9.76 3.02 7.56
C GLY A 165 -8.26 3.05 7.85
N ARG A 166 -7.79 2.58 9.01
CA ARG A 166 -6.36 2.49 9.30
C ARG A 166 -5.65 1.60 8.30
N GLN A 167 -4.48 2.04 7.85
CA GLN A 167 -3.64 1.28 6.94
C GLN A 167 -2.33 0.93 7.60
N GLN A 168 -1.83 -0.27 7.31
CA GLN A 168 -0.57 -0.78 7.81
C GLN A 168 0.15 -1.55 6.73
N ILE A 169 1.45 -1.26 6.57
CA ILE A 169 2.30 -2.00 5.64
C ILE A 169 2.60 -3.38 6.22
N LEU A 170 2.38 -4.41 5.42
CA LEU A 170 2.76 -5.79 5.68
C LEU A 170 4.19 -6.01 5.18
N PHE A 171 5.16 -5.91 6.08
CA PHE A 171 6.56 -6.11 5.74
C PHE A 171 6.85 -7.60 5.58
N VAL A 172 7.53 -7.97 4.50
CA VAL A 172 8.04 -9.33 4.31
C VAL A 172 8.96 -9.67 5.46
N ASN A 173 8.71 -10.82 6.09
CA ASN A 173 9.53 -11.31 7.17
C ASN A 173 10.62 -12.25 6.62
N SER A 174 11.89 -11.92 6.86
CA SER A 174 13.06 -12.71 6.43
C SER A 174 13.66 -13.59 7.54
N THR A 175 13.01 -13.69 8.71
CA THR A 175 13.53 -14.41 9.89
C THR A 175 12.93 -15.81 10.06
N SER A 176 13.42 -16.58 11.04
CA SER A 176 12.95 -17.93 11.41
C SER A 176 11.52 -17.98 11.99
N PHE A 177 10.81 -16.85 12.01
CA PHE A 177 9.42 -16.75 12.42
C PHE A 177 8.50 -17.15 11.26
N SER A 178 7.51 -18.00 11.52
CA SER A 178 6.72 -18.66 10.47
C SER A 178 5.73 -17.75 9.73
N ALA A 179 5.48 -16.53 10.22
CA ALA A 179 4.61 -15.59 9.52
C ALA A 179 5.32 -14.99 8.31
N LEU A 180 4.62 -14.93 7.18
CA LEU A 180 5.12 -14.37 5.93
C LEU A 180 5.25 -12.86 6.00
N PHE A 181 4.28 -12.20 6.62
CA PHE A 181 4.28 -10.75 6.81
C PHE A 181 4.05 -10.36 8.26
N ILE A 182 4.57 -9.18 8.63
CA ILE A 182 4.32 -8.53 9.92
C ILE A 182 4.14 -7.02 9.76
N THR A 183 3.24 -6.41 10.52
CA THR A 183 3.11 -4.95 10.61
C THR A 183 3.82 -4.40 11.85
N LYS A 184 4.01 -3.07 11.91
CA LYS A 184 4.56 -2.41 13.10
C LYS A 184 3.71 -2.60 14.36
N GLU A 185 2.41 -2.82 14.19
CA GLU A 185 1.49 -3.06 15.29
C GLU A 185 1.33 -4.55 15.62
N GLN A 186 2.22 -5.42 15.11
CA GLN A 186 2.22 -6.86 15.40
C GLN A 186 1.03 -7.64 14.81
N TRP A 187 0.41 -7.12 13.75
CA TRP A 187 -0.42 -7.97 12.90
C TRP A 187 0.48 -8.92 12.14
N VAL A 188 0.10 -10.19 12.05
CA VAL A 188 0.87 -11.21 11.33
C VAL A 188 0.02 -11.82 10.23
N ALA A 189 0.63 -12.19 9.11
CA ALA A 189 -0.07 -12.86 8.03
C ALA A 189 0.66 -14.11 7.56
N TYR A 190 -0.12 -15.16 7.29
CA TYR A 190 0.32 -16.45 6.77
C TYR A 190 -0.37 -16.73 5.44
N CYS A 191 0.31 -17.47 4.57
CA CYS A 191 -0.34 -17.97 3.36
C CYS A 191 -1.29 -19.12 3.67
N LEU A 192 -2.47 -19.05 3.07
CA LEU A 192 -3.41 -20.15 3.10
C LEU A 192 -2.93 -21.26 2.15
N SER A 193 -2.82 -22.49 2.64
CA SER A 193 -2.41 -23.63 1.84
C SER A 193 -3.40 -23.85 0.67
N GLY A 194 -2.87 -23.98 -0.55
CA GLY A 194 -3.69 -24.27 -1.73
C GLY A 194 -4.59 -23.12 -2.22
N SER A 195 -4.41 -21.90 -1.72
CA SER A 195 -5.18 -20.71 -2.12
C SER A 195 -4.29 -19.49 -2.30
N ASN A 196 -4.66 -18.59 -3.21
CA ASN A 196 -4.08 -17.25 -3.32
C ASN A 196 -4.76 -16.32 -2.30
N GLY A 197 -4.44 -16.48 -1.03
CA GLY A 197 -5.04 -15.71 0.06
C GLY A 197 -4.24 -15.78 1.36
N LEU A 198 -4.62 -14.95 2.31
CA LEU A 198 -3.92 -14.79 3.59
C LEU A 198 -4.80 -15.15 4.77
N LEU A 199 -4.20 -15.78 5.78
CA LEU A 199 -4.69 -15.75 7.15
C LEU A 199 -4.00 -14.58 7.85
N VAL A 200 -4.75 -13.51 8.11
CA VAL A 200 -4.27 -12.35 8.85
C VAL A 200 -4.74 -12.45 10.29
N ILE A 201 -3.84 -12.29 11.25
CA ILE A 201 -4.14 -12.39 12.68
C ILE A 201 -3.80 -11.06 13.34
N SER A 202 -4.77 -10.51 14.07
CA SER A 202 -4.61 -9.29 14.82
C SER A 202 -3.83 -9.50 16.12
N PRO A 203 -3.27 -8.45 16.73
CA PRO A 203 -2.53 -8.54 17.99
C PRO A 203 -3.37 -9.13 19.14
N GLU A 204 -4.68 -8.89 19.12
CA GLU A 204 -5.63 -9.45 20.08
C GLU A 204 -6.08 -10.89 19.77
N GLY A 205 -5.60 -11.49 18.67
CA GLY A 205 -5.82 -12.88 18.30
C GLY A 205 -7.06 -13.15 17.44
N VAL A 206 -7.68 -12.12 16.86
CA VAL A 206 -8.77 -12.28 15.89
C VAL A 206 -8.17 -12.68 14.55
N LYS A 207 -8.70 -13.74 13.95
CA LYS A 207 -8.26 -14.32 12.69
C LYS A 207 -9.17 -13.87 11.56
N TYR A 208 -8.58 -13.39 10.48
CA TYR A 208 -9.23 -12.98 9.25
C TYR A 208 -8.76 -13.89 8.11
N THR A 209 -9.66 -14.72 7.60
CA THR A 209 -9.39 -15.57 6.43
C THR A 209 -9.69 -14.78 5.17
N MET A 210 -8.66 -14.15 4.60
CA MET A 210 -8.72 -13.25 3.45
C MET A 210 -8.43 -13.98 2.14
N ASN A 211 -9.45 -14.62 1.57
CA ASN A 211 -9.37 -15.40 0.34
C ASN A 211 -10.43 -15.02 -0.71
N TYR A 212 -11.19 -13.95 -0.49
CA TYR A 212 -12.03 -13.38 -1.54
C TYR A 212 -11.24 -12.30 -2.30
N LEU A 213 -10.76 -12.66 -3.49
CA LEU A 213 -10.02 -11.76 -4.36
C LEU A 213 -10.97 -10.91 -5.19
N ARG A 214 -10.76 -9.60 -5.17
CA ARG A 214 -11.34 -8.66 -6.13
C ARG A 214 -10.23 -7.90 -6.84
N SER A 215 -10.22 -7.96 -8.16
CA SER A 215 -9.51 -6.97 -8.98
C SER A 215 -10.33 -5.68 -8.96
N GLY A 216 -9.72 -4.56 -8.56
CA GLY A 216 -10.53 -3.40 -8.17
C GLY A 216 -9.87 -2.02 -8.26
N GLY A 217 -8.61 -1.89 -8.65
CA GLY A 217 -7.98 -0.57 -8.78
C GLY A 217 -7.14 -0.46 -10.04
N PHE A 218 -7.41 0.63 -10.76
CA PHE A 218 -6.68 1.26 -11.85
C PHE A 218 -5.38 0.63 -12.35
N THR A 219 -5.27 0.62 -13.68
CA THR A 219 -3.99 0.48 -14.39
C THR A 219 -3.16 1.75 -14.17
N TYR A 220 -2.14 1.71 -13.30
CA TYR A 220 -1.22 2.84 -13.09
C TYR A 220 -0.21 2.93 -14.22
N GLY A 221 -0.54 3.65 -15.29
CA GLY A 221 0.41 4.14 -16.31
C GLY A 221 1.32 3.11 -17.00
N THR A 222 1.20 1.84 -16.63
CA THR A 222 1.93 0.67 -17.08
C THR A 222 0.84 -0.34 -17.44
N PRO A 223 0.74 -0.78 -18.70
CA PRO A 223 -0.38 -1.60 -19.18
C PRO A 223 -0.61 -2.92 -18.43
N ASP A 224 0.37 -3.34 -17.62
CA ASP A 224 0.47 -4.71 -17.10
C ASP A 224 0.28 -4.82 -15.57
N LEU A 225 0.07 -3.72 -14.85
CA LEU A 225 -0.13 -3.72 -13.39
C LEU A 225 -1.58 -3.41 -13.01
N VAL A 226 -2.11 -4.16 -12.04
CA VAL A 226 -3.48 -4.06 -11.53
C VAL A 226 -3.46 -4.10 -10.00
N ASP A 227 -4.32 -3.33 -9.35
CA ASP A 227 -4.52 -3.42 -7.91
C ASP A 227 -5.55 -4.48 -7.55
N TYR A 228 -5.18 -5.27 -6.55
CA TYR A 228 -5.97 -6.36 -6.02
C TYR A 228 -6.28 -6.14 -4.55
N ALA A 229 -7.47 -6.57 -4.16
CA ALA A 229 -7.94 -6.55 -2.78
C ALA A 229 -8.40 -7.95 -2.36
N TRP A 230 -7.86 -8.45 -1.25
CA TRP A 230 -8.28 -9.68 -0.59
C TRP A 230 -9.16 -9.33 0.59
N TYR A 231 -10.42 -9.72 0.52
CA TYR A 231 -11.40 -9.50 1.58
C TYR A 231 -11.60 -10.77 2.42
N PRO A 232 -11.95 -10.64 3.71
CA PRO A 232 -12.19 -11.77 4.59
C PRO A 232 -13.49 -12.49 4.24
N THR A 233 -13.44 -13.80 4.03
CA THR A 233 -14.66 -14.65 3.97
C THR A 233 -15.03 -15.21 5.34
N ARG A 234 -14.10 -15.18 6.30
CA ARG A 234 -14.34 -15.60 7.67
C ARG A 234 -13.54 -14.73 8.64
N ILE A 235 -14.18 -14.33 9.73
CA ILE A 235 -13.54 -13.66 10.86
C ILE A 235 -13.85 -14.48 12.10
N GLU A 236 -12.83 -14.85 12.87
CA GLU A 236 -12.94 -15.73 14.04
C GLU A 236 -12.20 -15.11 15.23
N ASP A 237 -12.83 -15.06 16.40
CA ASP A 237 -12.19 -14.61 17.63
C ASP A 237 -11.34 -15.71 18.30
N ARG A 238 -10.63 -15.34 19.37
CA ARG A 238 -9.82 -16.28 20.17
C ARG A 238 -10.62 -17.39 20.86
N ASN A 239 -11.94 -17.21 20.98
CA ASN A 239 -12.86 -18.12 21.65
C ASN A 239 -13.54 -19.09 20.67
N GLY A 240 -13.27 -18.96 19.36
CA GLY A 240 -13.85 -19.79 18.30
C GLY A 240 -15.20 -19.32 17.79
N ASN A 241 -15.71 -18.17 18.24
CA ASN A 241 -16.88 -17.54 17.61
C ASN A 241 -16.44 -16.99 16.26
N TYR A 242 -17.29 -17.13 15.23
CA TYR A 242 -16.95 -16.66 13.90
C TYR A 242 -18.15 -16.13 13.14
N ILE A 243 -17.86 -15.27 12.17
CA ILE A 243 -18.79 -14.87 11.12
C ILE A 243 -18.25 -15.31 9.76
N THR A 244 -19.16 -15.58 8.84
CA THR A 244 -18.85 -15.84 7.44
C THR A 244 -19.42 -14.70 6.60
N ILE A 245 -18.62 -14.23 5.65
CA ILE A 245 -18.97 -13.11 4.77
C ILE A 245 -18.99 -13.65 3.35
N THR A 246 -20.10 -13.42 2.66
CA THR A 246 -20.28 -13.78 1.25
C THR A 246 -20.36 -12.50 0.43
N TYR A 247 -19.65 -12.49 -0.69
CA TYR A 247 -19.58 -11.38 -1.62
C TYR A 247 -20.29 -11.75 -2.93
N SER A 248 -20.86 -10.75 -3.61
CA SER A 248 -21.57 -10.87 -4.89
C SER A 248 -21.04 -9.89 -5.91
#